data_AF-A0A2D1CPY7-F1
#
_entry.id   AF-A0A2D1CPY7-F1
#
_cell.length_a   1.000
_cell.length_b   1.000
_cell.length_c   1.000
_cell.angle_alpha   90.00
_cell.angle_beta   90.00
_cell.angle_gamma   90.00
#
_symmetry.space_group_name_H-M   'P 1'
#
loop_
_entity.id
_entity.type
_entity.pdbx_description
1 polymer ?
#
loop_
_entity_poly.entity_id
_entity_poly.type
_entity_poly.pdbx_seq_one_letter_code
_entity_poly.pdbx_strand_id
1 'polypeptide(L)'
;MQFLIFFIMISSITFIFLKHPISMNMNLMIQSFLITIISGLFLKSFWFSYSLFLIFLGGMLILFMYMTSVASNEKFSMKLKSMKIYFMIMFLLIIMSIPLNFKLNLINMIFNIETLTYNNNLNMMINFNCYMLNKLFNFPTNLLSIMLMNFLLITLISSVKISNFNLLLPMRKILK
;
A
#
# COMPACT_ATOMS: atom_id res chain seq x y z
N MET A 1 10.02 -5.37 -13.57
CA MET A 1 8.89 -4.43 -13.36
C MET A 1 7.59 -4.94 -13.93
N GLN A 2 7.53 -5.31 -15.20
CA GLN A 2 6.27 -5.68 -15.85
C GLN A 2 5.54 -6.83 -15.14
N PHE A 3 6.24 -7.89 -14.74
CA PHE A 3 5.65 -8.95 -13.90
C PHE A 3 5.11 -8.47 -12.55
N LEU A 4 5.81 -7.56 -11.86
CA LEU A 4 5.35 -6.99 -10.59
C LEU A 4 4.07 -6.16 -10.80
N ILE A 5 3.99 -5.38 -11.88
CA ILE A 5 2.79 -4.61 -12.24
C ILE A 5 1.62 -5.58 -12.51
N PHE A 6 1.86 -6.70 -13.19
CA PHE A 6 0.84 -7.73 -13.38
C PHE A 6 0.36 -8.33 -12.05
N PHE A 7 1.27 -8.65 -11.12
CA PHE A 7 0.88 -9.15 -9.79
C PHE A 7 0.04 -8.13 -9.00
N ILE A 8 0.31 -6.83 -9.11
CA ILE A 8 -0.53 -5.80 -8.49
C ILE A 8 -1.93 -5.80 -9.12
N MET A 9 -2.02 -5.81 -10.45
CA MET A 9 -3.31 -5.84 -11.14
C MET A 9 -4.12 -7.10 -10.82
N ILE A 10 -3.44 -8.23 -10.67
CA ILE A 10 -4.07 -9.46 -10.19
C ILE A 10 -4.64 -9.24 -8.79
N SER A 11 -3.83 -8.74 -7.84
CA SER A 11 -4.26 -8.52 -6.46
C SER A 11 -5.37 -7.48 -6.31
N SER A 12 -5.47 -6.46 -7.17
CA SER A 12 -6.56 -5.50 -7.10
C SER A 12 -7.88 -6.09 -7.59
N ILE A 13 -7.84 -6.99 -8.57
CA ILE A 13 -9.03 -7.67 -9.08
C ILE A 13 -9.50 -8.75 -8.09
N THR A 14 -8.57 -9.49 -7.47
CA THR A 14 -8.91 -10.48 -6.43
C THR A 14 -9.70 -9.81 -5.29
N PHE A 15 -9.36 -8.57 -4.93
CA PHE A 15 -10.00 -7.80 -3.86
C PHE A 15 -11.52 -7.67 -4.03
N ILE A 16 -11.98 -7.43 -5.26
CA ILE A 16 -13.41 -7.23 -5.57
C ILE A 16 -14.22 -8.51 -5.29
N PHE A 17 -13.60 -9.69 -5.40
CA PHE A 17 -14.28 -10.97 -5.21
C PHE A 17 -14.24 -11.50 -3.77
N LEU A 18 -13.39 -10.93 -2.91
CA LEU A 18 -13.25 -11.37 -1.52
C LEU A 18 -14.36 -10.79 -0.64
N LYS A 19 -15.02 -11.66 0.11
CA LYS A 19 -16.12 -11.28 1.01
C LYS A 19 -15.75 -11.30 2.47
N HIS A 20 -14.85 -12.21 2.84
CA HIS A 20 -14.50 -12.37 4.23
C HIS A 20 -13.54 -11.24 4.64
N PRO A 21 -13.81 -10.48 5.71
CA PRO A 21 -13.01 -9.32 6.10
C PRO A 21 -11.53 -9.68 6.32
N ILE A 22 -11.27 -10.87 6.89
CA ILE A 22 -9.89 -11.38 7.05
C ILE A 22 -9.20 -11.61 5.69
N SER A 23 -9.88 -12.20 4.71
CA SER A 23 -9.29 -12.41 3.38
C SER A 23 -9.05 -11.09 2.64
N MET A 24 -9.95 -10.13 2.82
CA MET A 24 -9.84 -8.78 2.27
C MET A 24 -8.60 -8.05 2.82
N ASN A 25 -8.37 -8.13 4.14
CA ASN A 25 -7.17 -7.57 4.78
C ASN A 25 -5.88 -8.28 4.34
N MET A 26 -5.88 -9.60 4.23
CA MET A 26 -4.72 -10.35 3.75
C MET A 26 -4.34 -9.96 2.31
N ASN A 27 -5.33 -9.78 1.43
CA ASN A 27 -5.09 -9.36 0.06
C ASN A 27 -4.49 -7.95 -0.03
N LEU A 28 -4.97 -7.02 0.80
CA LEU A 28 -4.40 -5.68 0.89
C LEU A 28 -2.94 -5.70 1.40
N MET A 29 -2.57 -6.63 2.30
CA MET A 29 -1.19 -6.72 2.79
C MET A 29 -0.26 -7.12 1.66
N ILE A 30 -0.63 -8.13 0.88
CA ILE A 30 0.14 -8.57 -0.30
C ILE A 30 0.25 -7.43 -1.31
N GLN A 31 -0.85 -6.71 -1.59
CA GLN A 31 -0.84 -5.59 -2.52
C GLN A 31 0.08 -4.45 -2.04
N SER A 32 0.04 -4.10 -0.75
CA SER A 32 0.90 -3.05 -0.18
C SER A 32 2.39 -3.41 -0.27
N PHE A 33 2.73 -4.69 -0.02
CA PHE A 33 4.09 -5.18 -0.17
C PHE A 33 4.58 -5.05 -1.63
N LEU A 34 3.77 -5.48 -2.60
CA LEU A 34 4.09 -5.34 -4.03
C LEU A 34 4.30 -3.88 -4.45
N ILE A 35 3.47 -2.96 -3.96
CA ILE A 35 3.60 -1.52 -4.25
C ILE A 35 4.90 -0.95 -3.66
N THR A 36 5.29 -1.36 -2.46
CA THR A 36 6.54 -0.88 -1.84
C THR A 36 7.78 -1.34 -2.60
N ILE A 37 7.76 -2.55 -3.17
CA ILE A 37 8.84 -3.04 -4.03
C ILE A 37 8.91 -2.22 -5.32
N ILE A 38 7.79 -1.98 -6.00
CA ILE A 38 7.78 -1.21 -7.25
C ILE A 38 8.23 0.23 -7.00
N SER A 39 7.71 0.90 -5.97
CA SER A 39 8.11 2.28 -5.63
C SER A 39 9.57 2.38 -5.22
N GLY A 40 10.12 1.38 -4.52
CA GLY A 40 11.55 1.33 -4.19
C GLY A 40 12.44 1.16 -5.42
N LEU A 41 11.95 0.49 -6.47
CA LEU A 41 12.68 0.34 -7.72
C LEU A 41 12.61 1.57 -8.64
N PHE A 42 11.58 2.42 -8.49
CA PHE A 42 11.46 3.68 -9.24
C PHE A 42 12.20 4.85 -8.59
N LEU A 43 12.37 4.82 -7.27
CA LEU A 43 12.98 5.92 -6.54
C LEU A 43 14.48 5.68 -6.35
N LYS A 44 15.26 6.76 -6.48
CA LYS A 44 16.70 6.77 -6.24
C LYS A 44 17.07 6.36 -4.81
N SER A 45 16.16 6.53 -3.87
CA SER A 45 16.34 6.21 -2.45
C SER A 45 15.23 5.31 -1.92
N PHE A 46 15.61 4.23 -1.23
CA PHE A 46 14.67 3.31 -0.59
C PHE A 46 13.95 3.87 0.66
N TRP A 47 14.38 5.03 1.17
CA TRP A 47 13.84 5.60 2.42
C TRP A 47 12.33 5.88 2.33
N PHE A 48 11.87 6.42 1.20
CA PHE A 48 10.45 6.70 0.99
C PHE A 48 9.61 5.41 0.85
N SER A 49 10.04 4.45 0.04
CA SER A 49 9.36 3.14 -0.09
C SER A 49 9.29 2.38 1.24
N TYR A 50 10.33 2.51 2.08
CA TYR A 50 10.35 1.93 3.42
C TYR A 50 9.35 2.63 4.38
N SER A 51 9.30 3.96 4.39
CA SER A 51 8.32 4.70 5.21
C SER A 51 6.87 4.36 4.84
N LEU A 52 6.57 4.23 3.54
CA LEU A 52 5.27 3.78 3.06
C LEU A 52 4.93 2.38 3.59
N PHE A 53 5.88 1.44 3.52
CA PHE A 53 5.66 0.07 3.99
C PHE A 53 5.27 0.03 5.47
N LEU A 54 5.99 0.76 6.33
CA LEU A 54 5.72 0.78 7.77
C LEU A 54 4.35 1.38 8.11
N ILE A 55 3.98 2.49 7.48
CA ILE A 55 2.70 3.17 7.75
C ILE A 55 1.53 2.27 7.35
N PHE A 56 1.60 1.64 6.16
CA PHE A 56 0.55 0.72 5.70
C PHE A 56 0.48 -0.54 6.56
N LEU A 57 1.61 -1.19 6.87
CA LEU A 57 1.61 -2.36 7.77
C LEU A 57 1.02 -2.05 9.14
N GLY A 58 1.43 -0.93 9.76
CA GLY A 58 0.95 -0.53 11.08
C GLY A 58 -0.56 -0.31 11.11
N GLY A 59 -1.11 0.44 10.15
CA GLY A 59 -2.55 0.69 10.06
C GLY A 59 -3.37 -0.59 9.79
N MET A 60 -2.83 -1.50 8.97
CA MET A 60 -3.51 -2.74 8.63
C MET A 60 -3.53 -3.76 9.77
N LEU A 61 -2.50 -3.80 10.61
CA LEU A 61 -2.48 -4.66 11.80
C LEU A 61 -3.54 -4.24 12.84
N ILE A 62 -3.77 -2.94 13.01
CA ILE A 62 -4.82 -2.42 13.91
C ILE A 62 -6.21 -2.83 13.40
N LEU A 63 -6.46 -2.69 12.09
CA LEU A 63 -7.69 -3.15 11.46
C LEU A 63 -7.89 -4.67 11.58
N PHE A 64 -6.81 -5.45 11.52
CA PHE A 64 -6.86 -6.90 11.73
C PHE A 64 -7.28 -7.27 13.17
N MET A 65 -6.73 -6.59 14.18
CA MET A 65 -7.13 -6.79 15.57
C MET A 65 -8.61 -6.41 15.79
N TYR A 66 -9.08 -5.33 15.19
CA TYR A 66 -10.49 -4.93 15.30
C TYR A 66 -11.42 -6.00 14.69
N MET A 67 -11.16 -6.44 13.46
CA MET A 67 -12.03 -7.40 12.78
C MET A 67 -12.06 -8.78 13.45
N THR A 68 -10.93 -9.25 13.99
CA THR A 68 -10.88 -10.50 14.77
C THR A 68 -11.62 -10.40 16.10
N SER A 69 -11.72 -9.21 16.69
CA SER A 69 -12.49 -9.00 17.93
C SER A 69 -14.02 -8.90 17.71
N VAL A 70 -14.46 -8.52 16.51
CA VAL A 70 -15.88 -8.25 16.19
C VAL A 70 -16.56 -9.42 15.49
N ALA A 71 -15.86 -10.20 14.66
CA ALA A 71 -16.47 -11.26 13.89
C ALA A 71 -16.46 -12.62 14.60
N SER A 72 -17.64 -13.22 14.78
CA SER A 72 -17.78 -14.67 14.95
C SER A 72 -17.16 -15.39 13.74
N ASN A 73 -16.43 -16.49 13.96
CA ASN A 73 -15.78 -17.32 12.94
C ASN A 73 -16.74 -17.88 11.86
N GLU A 74 -17.25 -17.04 10.97
CA GLU A 74 -18.06 -17.47 9.84
C GLU A 74 -17.19 -18.28 8.87
N LYS A 75 -17.70 -19.43 8.44
CA LYS A 75 -16.97 -20.31 7.52
C LYS A 75 -16.79 -19.61 6.18
N PHE A 76 -15.59 -19.73 5.63
CA PHE A 76 -15.20 -19.16 4.34
C PHE A 76 -16.07 -19.73 3.20
N SER A 77 -17.07 -18.98 2.73
CA SER A 77 -17.94 -19.38 1.62
C SER A 77 -17.65 -18.57 0.35
N MET A 78 -16.77 -19.10 -0.49
CA MET A 78 -16.55 -18.59 -1.84
C MET A 78 -17.66 -19.10 -2.77
N LYS A 79 -18.37 -18.19 -3.46
CA LYS A 79 -19.37 -18.60 -4.47
C LYS A 79 -18.64 -19.16 -5.70
N LEU A 80 -19.00 -20.37 -6.16
CA LEU A 80 -18.39 -20.99 -7.35
C LEU A 80 -18.45 -20.10 -8.61
N LYS A 81 -19.47 -19.25 -8.74
CA LYS A 81 -19.62 -18.30 -9.86
C LYS A 81 -18.54 -17.21 -9.85
N SER A 82 -18.13 -16.71 -8.68
CA SER A 82 -17.03 -15.74 -8.59
C SER A 82 -15.68 -16.40 -8.90
N MET A 83 -15.50 -17.67 -8.57
CA MET A 83 -14.28 -18.42 -8.94
C MET A 83 -14.12 -18.56 -10.45
N LYS A 84 -15.19 -18.83 -11.20
CA LYS A 84 -15.10 -18.92 -12.67
C LYS A 84 -14.70 -17.60 -13.33
N ILE A 85 -15.28 -16.49 -12.87
CA ILE A 85 -14.94 -15.14 -13.36
C ILE A 85 -13.49 -14.81 -13.04
N TYR A 86 -13.06 -15.14 -11.82
CA TYR A 86 -11.67 -14.97 -11.38
C TYR A 86 -10.68 -15.70 -12.29
N PHE A 87 -10.90 -17.00 -12.56
CA PHE A 87 -10.02 -17.77 -13.43
C PHE A 87 -9.96 -17.22 -14.86
N MET A 88 -11.08 -16.73 -15.40
CA MET A 88 -11.09 -16.09 -16.72
C MET A 88 -10.25 -14.82 -16.75
N ILE A 89 -10.37 -13.96 -15.73
CA ILE A 89 -9.59 -12.73 -15.66
C ILE A 89 -8.09 -13.03 -15.51
N MET A 90 -7.74 -14.03 -14.70
CA MET A 90 -6.34 -14.47 -14.56
C MET A 90 -5.77 -14.95 -15.88
N PHE A 91 -6.53 -15.74 -16.64
CA PHE A 91 -6.08 -16.24 -17.92
C PHE A 91 -5.82 -15.11 -18.93
N LEU A 92 -6.71 -14.12 -18.99
CA LEU A 92 -6.53 -12.92 -19.82
C LEU A 92 -5.28 -12.13 -19.42
N LEU A 93 -5.03 -11.96 -18.12
CA LEU A 93 -3.85 -11.23 -17.64
C LEU A 93 -2.55 -11.98 -17.95
N ILE A 94 -2.55 -13.31 -17.87
CA ILE A 94 -1.38 -14.13 -18.23
C ILE A 94 -1.06 -13.97 -19.72
N ILE A 95 -2.07 -14.00 -20.59
CA ILE A 95 -1.87 -13.77 -22.04
C ILE A 95 -1.26 -12.39 -22.29
N MET A 96 -1.76 -11.34 -21.60
CA MET A 96 -1.23 -9.99 -21.72
C MET A 96 0.19 -9.83 -21.15
N SER A 97 0.60 -10.74 -20.25
CA SER A 97 1.93 -10.73 -19.64
C SER A 97 3.02 -11.35 -20.50
N ILE A 98 2.64 -12.08 -21.56
CA ILE A 98 3.60 -12.61 -22.53
C ILE A 98 4.24 -11.41 -23.21
N PRO A 99 5.56 -11.23 -23.12
CA PRO A 99 6.22 -10.10 -23.75
C PRO A 99 6.05 -10.25 -25.26
N LEU A 100 5.12 -9.47 -25.84
CA LEU A 100 5.12 -9.19 -27.26
C LEU A 100 6.47 -8.52 -27.54
N ASN A 101 7.35 -9.30 -28.16
CA ASN A 101 8.79 -9.12 -28.22
C ASN A 101 9.24 -7.88 -29.03
N PHE A 102 8.39 -6.86 -29.17
CA PHE A 102 8.50 -5.85 -30.22
C PHE A 102 8.85 -4.44 -29.76
N LYS A 103 9.04 -4.16 -28.45
CA LYS A 103 9.43 -2.79 -28.01
C LYS A 103 10.12 -2.70 -26.65
N LEU A 104 10.85 -3.74 -26.24
CA LEU A 104 11.61 -3.76 -24.98
C LEU A 104 12.90 -2.90 -25.00
N ASN A 105 13.27 -2.33 -26.15
CA ASN A 105 14.50 -1.52 -26.25
C ASN A 105 14.40 -0.14 -25.58
N LEU A 106 13.24 0.51 -25.53
CA LEU A 106 13.13 1.86 -24.94
C LEU A 106 13.26 1.84 -23.42
N ILE A 107 12.67 0.83 -22.76
CA ILE A 107 12.73 0.68 -21.30
C ILE A 107 14.12 0.20 -20.88
N ASN A 108 14.73 -0.76 -21.60
CA ASN A 108 16.09 -1.22 -21.30
C ASN A 108 17.15 -0.13 -21.49
N MET A 109 16.96 0.79 -22.43
CA MET A 109 17.89 1.91 -22.62
C MET A 109 17.84 2.91 -21.45
N ILE A 110 16.64 3.20 -20.93
CA ILE A 110 16.47 4.07 -19.74
C ILE A 110 17.11 3.42 -18.50
N PHE A 111 16.88 2.13 -18.28
CA PHE A 111 17.48 1.39 -17.17
C PHE A 111 19.01 1.30 -17.25
N ASN A 112 19.58 1.12 -18.45
CA ASN A 112 21.04 1.08 -18.62
C ASN A 112 21.68 2.45 -18.36
N ILE A 113 21.02 3.54 -18.75
CA ILE A 113 21.51 4.90 -18.49
C ILE A 113 21.46 5.22 -16.98
N GLU A 114 20.40 4.84 -16.28
CA GLU A 114 20.28 5.08 -14.84
C GLU A 114 21.23 4.20 -14.01
N THR A 115 21.41 2.92 -14.38
CA THR A 115 22.34 2.01 -13.67
C THR A 115 23.81 2.41 -13.83
N LEU A 116 24.21 2.97 -14.98
CA LEU A 116 25.55 3.53 -15.18
C LEU A 116 25.83 4.75 -14.27
N THR A 117 24.81 5.54 -13.94
CA THR A 117 24.95 6.68 -13.01
C THR A 117 24.95 6.28 -11.52
N TYR A 118 24.52 5.06 -11.20
CA TYR A 118 24.35 4.59 -9.82
C TYR A 118 25.68 4.18 -9.15
N ASN A 119 26.64 3.69 -9.94
CA ASN A 119 27.88 3.14 -9.39
C ASN A 119 28.84 4.16 -8.75
N ASN A 120 28.68 5.47 -8.99
CA ASN A 120 29.61 6.47 -8.46
C ASN A 120 29.11 7.29 -7.26
N ASN A 121 27.90 7.07 -6.74
CA ASN A 121 27.21 8.12 -5.98
C ASN A 121 26.45 7.69 -4.71
N LEU A 122 26.95 6.70 -3.95
CA LEU A 122 26.37 6.35 -2.64
C LEU A 122 26.34 7.54 -1.66
N ASN A 123 27.40 8.37 -1.62
CA ASN A 123 27.41 9.59 -0.80
C ASN A 123 26.43 10.66 -1.29
N MET A 124 26.19 10.73 -2.61
CA MET A 124 25.19 11.65 -3.17
C MET A 124 23.76 11.21 -2.80
N MET A 125 23.49 9.90 -2.68
CA MET A 125 22.17 9.41 -2.26
C MET A 125 21.83 9.80 -0.81
N ILE A 126 22.80 9.73 0.10
CA ILE A 126 22.60 10.14 1.49
C ILE A 126 22.34 11.65 1.55
N ASN A 127 23.10 12.45 0.80
CA ASN A 127 22.86 13.89 0.69
C ASN A 127 21.50 14.22 0.05
N PHE A 128 21.04 13.45 -0.93
CA PHE A 128 19.70 13.62 -1.51
C PHE A 128 18.59 13.40 -0.48
N ASN A 129 18.70 12.36 0.36
CA ASN A 129 17.71 12.09 1.41
C ASN A 129 17.67 13.22 2.45
N CYS A 130 18.82 13.61 2.97
CA CYS A 130 18.92 14.71 3.93
C CYS A 130 18.43 16.03 3.34
N TYR A 131 18.73 16.31 2.07
CA TYR A 131 18.25 17.50 1.38
C TYR A 131 16.73 17.49 1.20
N MET A 132 16.13 16.37 0.79
CA MET A 132 14.67 16.24 0.65
C MET A 132 13.95 16.41 1.99
N LEU A 133 14.51 15.87 3.07
CA LEU A 133 13.98 16.04 4.43
C LEU A 133 14.09 17.50 4.89
N ASN A 134 15.27 18.11 4.73
CA ASN A 134 15.49 19.50 5.13
C ASN A 134 14.61 20.47 4.33
N LYS A 135 14.29 20.14 3.08
CA LYS A 135 13.37 20.94 2.26
C LYS A 135 11.96 21.00 2.88
N LEU A 136 11.49 19.98 3.58
CA LEU A 136 10.17 20.00 4.21
C LEU A 136 10.07 21.05 5.34
N PHE A 137 11.16 21.24 6.08
CA PHE A 137 11.23 22.18 7.21
C PHE A 137 11.66 23.59 6.81
N ASN A 138 12.23 23.76 5.61
CA ASN A 138 12.62 25.07 5.10
C ASN A 138 11.42 25.82 4.50
N PHE A 139 11.51 27.16 4.48
CA PHE A 139 10.57 28.00 3.75
C PHE A 139 10.66 27.73 2.23
N PRO A 140 9.54 27.73 1.47
CA PRO A 140 8.16 28.03 1.88
C PRO A 140 7.35 26.81 2.36
N THR A 141 7.87 25.60 2.20
CA THR A 141 7.18 24.33 2.47
C THR A 141 6.92 24.07 3.96
N ASN A 142 7.61 24.77 4.87
CA ASN A 142 7.37 24.67 6.31
C ASN A 142 5.90 24.91 6.71
N LEU A 143 5.17 25.77 5.98
CA LEU A 143 3.75 26.01 6.28
C LEU A 143 2.91 24.73 6.16
N LEU A 144 3.23 23.86 5.21
CA LEU A 144 2.57 22.56 5.06
C LEU A 144 2.86 21.65 6.26
N SER A 145 4.09 21.71 6.81
CA SER A 145 4.47 20.93 7.98
C SER A 145 3.65 21.34 9.22
N ILE A 146 3.48 22.64 9.43
CA ILE A 146 2.68 23.21 10.53
C ILE A 146 1.21 22.81 10.39
N MET A 147 0.67 22.84 9.16
CA MET A 147 -0.71 22.41 8.90
C MET A 147 -0.93 20.93 9.23
N LEU A 148 0.03 20.05 8.88
CA LEU A 148 -0.05 18.61 9.19
C LEU A 148 0.01 18.33 10.69
N MET A 149 0.84 19.06 11.45
CA MET A 149 0.89 18.94 12.91
C MET A 149 -0.46 19.29 13.55
N ASN A 150 -1.06 20.40 13.12
CA ASN A 150 -2.39 20.81 13.61
C ASN A 150 -3.47 19.80 13.22
N PHE A 151 -3.41 19.23 12.01
CA PHE A 151 -4.33 18.18 11.57
C PHE A 151 -4.24 16.94 12.47
N LEU A 152 -3.03 16.44 12.74
CA LEU A 152 -2.82 15.28 13.64
C LEU A 152 -3.29 15.55 15.07
N LEU A 153 -3.13 16.79 15.57
CA LEU A 153 -3.62 17.17 16.89
C LEU A 153 -5.15 17.15 16.95
N ILE A 154 -5.82 17.70 15.94
CA ILE A 154 -7.29 17.70 15.86
C ILE A 154 -7.83 16.26 15.75
N THR A 155 -7.20 15.39 14.97
CA THR A 155 -7.64 13.98 14.85
C THR A 155 -7.47 13.20 16.15
N LEU A 156 -6.43 13.49 16.94
CA LEU A 156 -6.29 12.90 18.28
C LEU A 156 -7.43 13.36 19.20
N ILE A 157 -7.73 14.66 19.27
CA ILE A 157 -8.83 15.19 20.10
C ILE A 157 -10.18 14.61 19.65
N SER A 158 -10.43 14.51 18.34
CA SER A 158 -11.68 13.95 17.82
C SER A 158 -11.80 12.45 18.15
N SER A 159 -10.72 11.68 18.02
CA SER A 159 -10.73 10.24 18.34
C SER A 159 -11.05 9.97 19.82
N VAL A 160 -10.51 10.77 20.74
CA VAL A 160 -10.79 10.68 22.19
C VAL A 160 -12.23 11.08 22.52
N LYS A 161 -12.77 12.11 21.85
CA LYS A 161 -14.18 12.49 22.02
C LYS A 161 -15.13 11.39 21.54
N ILE A 162 -14.84 10.75 20.41
CA ILE A 162 -15.65 9.66 19.84
C ILE A 162 -15.59 8.42 20.75
N SER A 163 -14.42 8.06 21.28
CA SER A 163 -14.28 6.90 22.16
C SER A 163 -15.01 7.08 23.49
N ASN A 164 -14.98 8.27 24.09
CA ASN A 164 -15.69 8.55 25.33
C ASN A 164 -17.22 8.50 25.19
N PHE A 165 -17.77 8.89 24.04
CA PHE A 165 -19.21 8.84 23.79
C PHE A 165 -19.73 7.39 23.70
N ASN A 166 -18.94 6.48 23.14
CA ASN A 166 -19.31 5.06 22.97
C ASN A 166 -19.07 4.20 24.23
N LEU A 167 -18.39 4.72 25.26
CA LEU A 167 -18.12 3.98 26.50
C LEU A 167 -19.37 3.83 27.40
N LEU A 168 -20.40 4.66 27.22
CA LEU A 168 -21.65 4.63 27.98
C LEU A 168 -22.65 3.54 27.51
N LEU A 169 -22.47 3.00 26.30
CA LEU A 169 -23.26 1.89 25.76
C LEU A 169 -22.30 0.75 25.40
N PRO A 170 -22.24 -0.35 26.18
CA PRO A 170 -21.36 -1.45 25.84
C PRO A 170 -21.69 -1.94 24.42
N MET A 171 -20.67 -1.98 23.56
CA MET A 171 -20.74 -2.35 22.12
C MET A 171 -21.45 -3.69 21.83
N ARG A 172 -21.79 -4.46 22.88
CA ARG A 172 -22.59 -5.68 22.83
C ARG A 172 -24.10 -5.45 22.71
N LYS A 173 -24.63 -4.26 22.99
CA LYS A 173 -26.09 -3.99 22.99
C LYS A 173 -26.62 -3.36 21.71
N ILE A 174 -25.77 -2.85 20.82
CA ILE A 174 -26.20 -2.25 19.54
C ILE A 174 -26.41 -3.31 18.45
N LEU A 175 -25.95 -4.55 18.69
CA LEU A 175 -26.01 -5.67 17.74
C LEU A 175 -27.11 -6.70 18.06
N LYS A 176 -28.12 -6.33 18.86
CA LYS A 176 -29.36 -7.09 19.01
C LYS A 176 -30.53 -6.33 18.44
#